data_AF-A0A8S0SL94-F1
#
_entry.id   AF-A0A8S0SL94-F1
#
_cell.length_a   1.000
_cell.length_b   1.000
_cell.length_c   1.000
_cell.angle_alpha   90.00
_cell.angle_beta   90.00
_cell.angle_gamma   90.00
#
_symmetry.space_group_name_H-M   'P 1'
#
loop_
_entity.id
_entity.type
_entity.pdbx_description
1 polymer ?
#
loop_
_entity_poly.entity_id
_entity_poly.type
_entity_poly.pdbx_seq_one_letter_code
_entity_poly.pdbx_strand_id
1 'polypeptide(L)'
;MEKDSEMKASIPGSRQLNLKKSFKRALHSLLTACSKEEFCKAFPSFTAAEHARLHRLFIQVINSLHEDIEEEFESICLETQAAAVLDSVEELVEEHSLDPLLSEKSNVEATAQNLSEAKKNEIHYLTGMLQKAEEQKRDISARLELLKREKHDFSGAENLLAELRTGILNYENGHSTRITNT
;
A
#
# COMPACT_ATOMS: atom_id res chain seq x y z
N MET A 1 -19.02 -17.89 -41.12
CA MET A 1 -18.39 -17.21 -39.98
C MET A 1 -16.92 -17.59 -40.04
N GLU A 2 -16.16 -16.84 -40.80
CA GLU A 2 -14.70 -16.97 -40.87
C GLU A 2 -14.21 -15.56 -40.55
N LYS A 3 -13.66 -15.41 -39.35
CA LYS A 3 -13.09 -14.14 -38.91
C LYS A 3 -11.60 -14.27 -39.18
N ASP A 4 -11.18 -13.66 -40.28
CA ASP A 4 -9.78 -13.47 -40.61
C ASP A 4 -9.07 -12.83 -39.41
N SER A 5 -8.20 -13.62 -38.78
CA SER A 5 -7.23 -13.10 -37.83
C SER A 5 -6.13 -12.40 -38.63
N GLU A 6 -6.40 -11.15 -39.01
CA GLU A 6 -5.33 -10.22 -39.39
C GLU A 6 -4.40 -10.05 -38.19
N MET A 7 -3.33 -10.84 -38.16
CA MET A 7 -2.14 -10.53 -37.41
C MET A 7 -1.55 -9.27 -38.05
N LYS A 8 -2.06 -8.09 -37.65
CA LYS A 8 -1.43 -6.82 -37.98
C LYS A 8 0.01 -6.91 -37.49
N ALA A 9 0.95 -6.99 -38.43
CA ALA A 9 2.35 -6.79 -38.14
C ALA A 9 2.48 -5.39 -37.54
N SER A 10 2.56 -5.33 -36.20
CA SER A 10 2.80 -4.08 -35.49
C SER A 10 4.13 -3.53 -35.96
N ILE A 11 4.16 -2.24 -36.27
CA ILE A 11 5.42 -1.56 -36.62
C ILE A 11 6.31 -1.63 -35.37
N PRO A 12 7.54 -2.17 -35.45
CA PRO A 12 8.43 -2.27 -34.30
C PRO A 12 8.60 -0.91 -33.62
N GLY A 13 8.44 -0.89 -32.29
CA GLY A 13 8.65 0.30 -31.49
C GLY A 13 10.08 0.84 -31.63
N SER A 14 10.23 2.15 -31.43
CA SER A 14 11.54 2.81 -31.47
C SER A 14 12.51 2.20 -30.44
N ARG A 15 11.99 1.76 -29.29
CA ARG A 15 12.79 1.12 -28.23
C ARG A 15 13.39 -0.21 -28.68
N GLN A 16 12.59 -1.08 -29.31
CA GLN A 16 13.09 -2.35 -29.84
C GLN A 16 14.15 -2.11 -30.91
N LEU A 17 13.90 -1.19 -31.85
CA LEU A 17 14.85 -0.87 -32.91
C LEU A 17 16.17 -0.31 -32.35
N ASN A 18 16.09 0.55 -31.33
CA ASN A 18 17.25 1.14 -30.67
C ASN A 18 18.07 0.09 -29.92
N LEU A 19 17.43 -0.89 -29.26
CA LEU A 19 18.12 -2.01 -28.63
C LEU A 19 18.95 -2.79 -29.66
N LYS A 20 18.31 -3.26 -30.74
CA LYS A 20 18.99 -4.02 -31.81
C LYS A 20 20.13 -3.24 -32.43
N LYS A 21 19.90 -1.96 -32.75
CA LYS A 21 20.91 -1.09 -33.36
C LYS A 21 22.10 -0.85 -32.43
N SER A 22 21.85 -0.64 -31.15
CA SER A 22 22.90 -0.41 -30.15
C SER A 22 23.73 -1.66 -29.92
N PHE A 23 23.07 -2.82 -29.84
CA PHE A 23 23.75 -4.11 -29.73
C PHE A 23 24.69 -4.37 -30.92
N LYS A 24 24.20 -4.25 -32.16
CA LYS A 24 25.02 -4.45 -33.37
C LYS A 24 26.22 -3.51 -33.43
N ARG A 25 26.03 -2.25 -33.03
CA ARG A 25 27.14 -1.29 -32.94
C ARG A 25 28.18 -1.70 -31.91
N ALA A 26 27.75 -2.06 -30.71
CA ALA A 26 28.66 -2.49 -29.65
C ALA A 26 29.43 -3.75 -30.04
N LEU A 27 28.74 -4.74 -30.62
CA LEU A 27 29.36 -5.98 -31.09
C LEU A 27 30.38 -5.71 -32.20
N HIS A 28 30.02 -4.89 -33.19
CA HIS A 28 30.93 -4.52 -34.26
C HIS A 28 32.17 -3.80 -33.72
N SER A 29 31.98 -2.82 -32.83
CA SER A 29 33.10 -2.11 -32.20
C SER A 29 34.01 -3.04 -31.41
N LEU A 30 33.45 -4.02 -30.69
CA LEU A 30 34.22 -4.99 -29.91
C LEU A 30 35.04 -5.92 -30.81
N LEU A 31 34.44 -6.47 -31.86
CA LEU A 31 35.06 -7.49 -32.69
C LEU A 31 35.96 -6.94 -33.80
N THR A 32 35.88 -5.64 -34.08
CA THR A 32 36.72 -4.98 -35.11
C THR A 32 37.76 -4.01 -34.54
N ALA A 33 37.94 -3.98 -33.21
CA ALA A 33 38.90 -3.10 -32.56
C ALA A 33 40.38 -3.42 -32.90
N CYS A 34 40.69 -4.66 -33.27
CA CYS A 34 42.06 -5.11 -33.50
C CYS A 34 42.51 -4.79 -34.93
N SER A 35 43.48 -3.90 -35.07
CA SER A 35 44.11 -3.64 -36.36
C SER A 35 45.07 -4.76 -36.75
N LYS A 36 45.31 -4.93 -38.06
CA LYS A 36 46.30 -5.89 -38.56
C LYS A 36 47.71 -5.63 -38.01
N GLU A 37 48.06 -4.37 -37.77
CA GLU A 37 49.37 -3.99 -37.23
C GLU A 37 49.52 -4.45 -35.77
N GLU A 38 48.53 -4.19 -34.92
CA GLU A 38 48.50 -4.67 -33.53
C GLU A 38 48.49 -6.19 -33.46
N PHE A 39 47.75 -6.82 -34.37
CA PHE A 39 47.75 -8.27 -34.51
C PHE A 39 49.17 -8.81 -34.79
N CYS A 40 49.89 -8.25 -35.77
CA CYS A 40 51.26 -8.69 -36.07
C CYS A 40 52.23 -8.42 -34.90
N LYS A 41 52.05 -7.30 -34.18
CA LYS A 41 52.86 -6.97 -32.99
C LYS A 41 52.71 -8.00 -31.86
N ALA A 42 51.55 -8.65 -31.75
CA ALA A 42 51.32 -9.71 -30.78
C ALA A 42 52.11 -11.01 -31.09
N PHE A 43 52.57 -11.18 -32.34
CA PHE A 43 53.32 -12.36 -32.79
C PHE A 43 54.66 -11.95 -33.44
N PRO A 44 55.61 -11.36 -32.69
CA PRO A 44 56.80 -10.75 -33.27
C PRO A 44 57.79 -11.76 -33.89
N SER A 45 57.72 -13.03 -33.51
CA SER A 45 58.60 -14.10 -34.00
C SER A 45 58.16 -14.67 -35.36
N PHE A 46 56.99 -14.29 -35.88
CA PHE A 46 56.40 -14.86 -37.08
C PHE A 46 56.88 -14.13 -38.32
N THR A 47 57.03 -14.86 -39.42
CA THR A 47 57.30 -14.31 -40.74
C THR A 47 56.05 -13.65 -41.32
N ALA A 48 56.23 -12.79 -42.32
CA ALA A 48 55.11 -12.13 -43.01
C ALA A 48 54.10 -13.12 -43.61
N ALA A 49 54.56 -14.29 -44.07
CA ALA A 49 53.69 -15.33 -44.61
C ALA A 49 52.86 -16.03 -43.52
N GLU A 50 53.44 -16.23 -42.32
CA GLU A 50 52.72 -16.77 -41.17
C GLU A 50 51.72 -15.76 -40.61
N HIS A 51 52.08 -14.48 -40.52
CA HIS A 51 51.13 -13.41 -40.16
C HIS A 51 49.95 -13.36 -41.10
N ALA A 52 50.17 -13.45 -42.42
CA ALA A 52 49.07 -13.41 -43.39
C ALA A 52 48.12 -14.61 -43.22
N ARG A 53 48.65 -15.81 -43.00
CA ARG A 53 47.85 -17.02 -42.74
C ARG A 53 47.09 -16.92 -41.43
N LEU A 54 47.75 -16.50 -40.35
CA LEU A 54 47.14 -16.41 -39.03
C LEU A 54 46.08 -15.30 -38.97
N HIS A 55 46.33 -14.15 -39.59
CA HIS A 55 45.36 -13.04 -39.67
C HIS A 55 44.11 -13.45 -40.48
N ARG A 56 44.28 -14.27 -41.54
CA ARG A 56 43.14 -14.82 -42.27
C ARG A 56 42.29 -15.74 -41.39
N LEU A 57 42.92 -16.61 -40.58
CA LEU A 57 42.21 -17.46 -39.63
C LEU A 57 41.51 -16.61 -38.55
N PHE A 58 42.18 -15.57 -38.05
CA PHE A 58 41.60 -14.63 -37.10
C PHE A 58 40.33 -13.98 -37.65
N ILE A 59 40.34 -13.46 -38.88
CA ILE A 59 39.13 -12.90 -39.51
C ILE A 59 38.02 -13.96 -39.62
N GLN A 60 38.35 -15.20 -39.98
CA GLN A 60 37.36 -16.27 -40.06
C GLN A 60 36.70 -16.55 -38.70
N VAL A 61 37.51 -16.61 -37.63
CA VAL A 61 37.01 -16.78 -36.26
C VAL A 61 36.14 -15.59 -35.85
N ILE A 62 36.58 -14.37 -36.12
CA ILE A 62 35.82 -13.16 -35.80
C ILE A 62 34.48 -13.13 -36.53
N ASN A 63 34.44 -13.48 -37.82
CA ASN A 63 33.20 -13.51 -38.59
C ASN A 63 32.22 -14.57 -38.06
N SER A 64 32.70 -15.79 -37.81
CA SER A 64 31.88 -16.87 -37.22
C SER A 64 31.32 -16.44 -35.87
N LEU A 65 32.17 -15.89 -35.00
CA LEU A 65 31.77 -15.40 -33.69
C LEU A 65 30.75 -14.25 -33.80
N HIS A 66 30.87 -13.39 -34.81
CA HIS A 66 29.92 -12.33 -35.07
C HIS A 66 28.53 -12.88 -35.38
N GLU A 67 28.46 -13.89 -36.25
CA GLU A 67 27.22 -14.56 -36.65
C GLU A 67 26.61 -15.32 -35.47
N ASP A 68 27.40 -16.12 -34.75
CA ASP A 68 26.95 -16.91 -33.59
C ASP A 68 26.35 -16.01 -32.49
N ILE A 69 27.00 -14.87 -32.19
CA ILE A 69 26.50 -13.93 -31.17
C ILE A 69 25.23 -13.22 -31.64
N GLU A 70 25.12 -12.85 -32.93
CA GLU A 70 23.88 -12.24 -33.45
C GLU A 70 22.70 -13.22 -33.41
N GLU A 71 22.94 -14.49 -33.74
CA GLU A 71 21.92 -15.55 -33.66
C GLU A 71 21.45 -15.78 -32.22
N GLU A 72 22.39 -15.92 -31.28
CA GLU A 72 22.08 -16.13 -29.85
C GLU A 72 21.33 -14.92 -29.27
N PHE A 73 21.72 -13.69 -29.65
CA PHE A 73 21.02 -12.49 -29.22
C PHE A 73 19.56 -12.45 -29.71
N GLU A 74 19.32 -12.82 -30.97
CA GLU A 74 17.95 -12.88 -31.51
C GLU A 74 17.14 -14.01 -30.84
N SER A 75 17.76 -15.16 -30.57
CA SER A 75 17.16 -16.26 -29.80
C SER A 75 16.70 -15.80 -28.41
N ILE A 76 17.58 -15.11 -27.66
CA ILE A 76 17.27 -14.56 -26.34
C ILE A 76 16.16 -13.52 -26.43
N CYS A 77 16.17 -12.64 -27.45
CA CYS A 77 15.10 -11.64 -27.64
C CYS A 77 13.72 -12.31 -27.87
N LEU A 78 13.69 -13.41 -28.60
CA LEU A 78 12.48 -14.19 -28.85
C LEU A 78 12.01 -14.91 -27.58
N GLU A 79 12.91 -15.62 -26.89
CA GLU A 79 12.63 -16.35 -25.66
C GLU A 79 12.07 -15.43 -24.56
N THR A 80 12.71 -14.27 -24.38
CA THR A 80 12.33 -13.29 -23.35
C THR A 80 11.16 -12.40 -23.77
N GLN A 81 10.68 -12.52 -25.01
CA GLN A 81 9.66 -11.64 -25.59
C GLN A 81 10.04 -10.15 -25.49
N ALA A 82 11.34 -9.84 -25.55
CA ALA A 82 11.87 -8.49 -25.35
C ALA A 82 11.24 -7.46 -26.29
N ALA A 83 10.92 -7.86 -27.52
CA ALA A 83 10.22 -7.01 -28.48
C ALA A 83 8.85 -6.56 -27.96
N ALA A 84 8.00 -7.51 -27.58
CA ALA A 84 6.66 -7.23 -27.09
C ALA A 84 6.69 -6.38 -25.80
N VAL A 85 7.61 -6.68 -24.89
CA VAL A 85 7.78 -5.90 -23.65
C VAL A 85 8.18 -4.46 -23.95
N LEU A 86 9.13 -4.25 -24.87
CA LEU A 86 9.58 -2.90 -25.23
C LEU A 86 8.49 -2.10 -25.97
N ASP A 87 7.69 -2.76 -26.81
CA ASP A 87 6.53 -2.15 -27.46
C ASP A 87 5.47 -1.75 -26.42
N SER A 88 5.16 -2.61 -25.46
CA SER A 88 4.23 -2.28 -24.36
C SER A 88 4.74 -1.14 -23.48
N VAL A 89 6.04 -1.10 -23.19
CA VAL A 89 6.65 0.02 -22.44
C VAL A 89 6.56 1.32 -23.24
N GLU A 90 6.72 1.26 -24.56
CA GLU A 90 6.56 2.42 -25.44
C GLU A 90 5.14 2.96 -25.41
N GLU A 91 4.15 2.08 -25.56
CA GLU A 91 2.72 2.41 -25.47
C GLU A 91 2.37 3.01 -24.10
N LEU A 92 2.82 2.40 -22.99
CA LEU A 92 2.56 2.92 -21.65
C LEU A 92 3.20 4.29 -21.40
N VAL A 93 4.40 4.53 -21.93
CA VAL A 93 5.05 5.84 -21.80
C VAL A 93 4.32 6.89 -22.64
N GLU A 94 3.85 6.53 -23.83
CA GLU A 94 3.02 7.41 -24.65
C GLU A 94 1.70 7.74 -23.95
N GLU A 95 0.97 6.73 -23.44
CA GLU A 95 -0.26 6.92 -22.68
C GLU A 95 -0.05 7.82 -21.46
N HIS A 96 0.99 7.55 -20.66
CA HIS A 96 1.32 8.38 -19.49
C HIS A 96 1.71 9.81 -19.87
N SER A 97 2.29 10.03 -21.06
CA SER A 97 2.61 11.38 -21.53
C SER A 97 1.37 12.19 -21.94
N LEU A 98 0.30 11.49 -22.34
CA LEU A 98 -0.95 12.09 -22.81
C LEU A 98 -1.95 12.34 -21.68
N ASP A 99 -1.93 11.55 -20.60
CA ASP A 99 -2.78 11.75 -19.42
C ASP A 99 -1.95 11.98 -18.13
N PRO A 100 -1.61 13.24 -17.80
CA PRO A 100 -0.91 13.60 -16.57
C PRO A 100 -1.63 13.16 -15.28
N LEU A 101 -2.94 12.90 -15.34
CA LEU A 101 -3.73 12.51 -14.17
C LEU A 101 -3.50 11.04 -13.77
N LEU A 102 -2.94 10.20 -14.64
CA LEU A 102 -2.60 8.80 -14.32
C LEU A 102 -1.49 8.70 -13.26
N SER A 103 -0.54 9.65 -13.27
CA SER A 103 0.50 9.77 -12.23
C SER A 103 -0.11 10.09 -10.86
N GLU A 104 -1.20 10.87 -10.84
CA GLU A 104 -1.84 11.35 -9.62
C GLU A 104 -2.86 10.33 -9.08
N LYS A 105 -3.57 9.61 -9.95
CA LYS A 105 -4.66 8.68 -9.59
C LYS A 105 -4.20 7.53 -8.69
N SER A 106 -3.00 6.98 -8.92
CA SER A 106 -2.46 5.86 -8.12
C SER A 106 -2.25 6.25 -6.66
N ASN A 107 -1.86 7.49 -6.37
CA ASN A 107 -1.63 7.93 -5.00
C ASN A 107 -2.94 8.31 -4.28
N VAL A 108 -3.90 8.90 -5.00
CA VAL A 108 -5.11 9.44 -4.39
C VAL A 108 -6.03 8.31 -3.92
N GLU A 109 -6.18 7.26 -4.74
CA GLU A 109 -7.09 6.15 -4.42
C GLU A 109 -6.63 5.33 -3.21
N ALA A 110 -5.33 5.01 -3.15
CA ALA A 110 -4.74 4.31 -2.00
C ALA A 110 -4.82 5.17 -0.72
N THR A 111 -4.59 6.48 -0.83
CA THR A 111 -4.71 7.41 0.30
C THR A 111 -6.16 7.53 0.78
N ALA A 112 -7.12 7.56 -0.15
CA ALA A 112 -8.55 7.59 0.17
C ALA A 112 -9.04 6.32 0.87
N GLN A 113 -8.58 5.14 0.45
CA GLN A 113 -8.90 3.87 1.11
C GLN A 113 -8.34 3.82 2.54
N ASN A 114 -7.06 4.18 2.72
CA ASN A 114 -6.43 4.23 4.05
C ASN A 114 -7.14 5.22 4.99
N LEU A 115 -7.52 6.40 4.49
CA LEU A 115 -8.26 7.38 5.27
C LEU A 115 -9.66 6.88 5.65
N SER A 116 -10.35 6.22 4.73
CA SER A 116 -11.67 5.63 4.96
C SER A 116 -11.62 4.55 6.05
N GLU A 117 -10.64 3.65 5.99
CA GLU A 117 -10.44 2.61 7.01
C GLU A 117 -10.12 3.22 8.38
N ALA A 118 -9.20 4.20 8.44
CA ALA A 118 -8.87 4.91 9.67
C ALA A 118 -10.11 5.59 10.29
N LYS A 119 -10.95 6.24 9.48
CA LYS A 119 -12.19 6.89 9.94
C LYS A 119 -13.22 5.88 10.42
N LYS A 120 -13.35 4.73 9.76
CA LYS A 120 -14.26 3.66 10.20
C LYS A 120 -13.85 3.10 11.56
N ASN A 121 -12.55 2.89 11.77
CA ASN A 121 -12.01 2.42 13.06
C ASN A 121 -12.22 3.46 14.17
N GLU A 122 -12.03 4.74 13.87
CA GLU A 122 -12.30 5.84 14.81
C GLU A 122 -13.77 5.91 15.20
N ILE A 123 -14.70 5.81 14.24
CA ILE A 123 -16.15 5.77 14.51
C ILE A 123 -16.50 4.58 15.40
N HIS A 124 -15.94 3.40 15.12
CA HIS A 124 -16.21 2.21 15.92
C HIS A 124 -15.74 2.38 17.38
N TYR A 125 -14.53 2.93 17.56
CA TYR A 125 -13.98 3.24 18.88
C TYR A 125 -14.83 4.25 19.66
N LEU A 126 -15.20 5.36 19.03
CA LEU A 126 -16.02 6.40 19.66
C LEU A 126 -17.42 5.90 20.01
N THR A 127 -18.02 5.08 19.16
CA THR A 127 -19.31 4.44 19.43
C THR A 127 -19.23 3.54 20.67
N GLY A 128 -18.16 2.74 20.78
CA GLY A 128 -17.94 1.89 21.96
C GLY A 128 -17.73 2.69 23.25
N MET A 129 -17.04 3.84 23.18
CA MET A 129 -16.90 4.74 24.33
C MET A 129 -18.24 5.35 24.74
N LEU A 130 -19.05 5.80 23.77
CA LEU A 130 -20.35 6.40 24.02
C LEU A 130 -21.29 5.41 24.71
N GLN A 131 -21.35 4.18 24.22
CA GLN A 131 -22.17 3.12 24.81
C GLN A 131 -21.82 2.86 26.29
N LYS A 132 -20.52 2.82 26.61
CA LYS A 132 -20.05 2.66 28.00
C LYS A 132 -20.48 3.83 28.89
N ALA A 133 -20.37 5.07 28.37
CA ALA A 133 -20.78 6.26 29.11
C ALA A 133 -22.30 6.29 29.35
N GLU A 134 -23.09 5.87 28.36
CA GLU A 134 -24.55 5.77 28.49
C GLU A 134 -24.97 4.71 29.51
N GLU A 135 -24.27 3.58 29.57
CA GLU A 135 -24.49 2.52 30.56
C GLU A 135 -24.18 3.00 31.98
N GLN A 136 -23.04 3.67 32.16
CA GLN A 136 -22.69 4.31 33.44
C GLN A 136 -23.74 5.36 33.85
N LYS A 137 -24.24 6.16 32.90
CA LYS A 137 -25.31 7.13 33.17
C LYS A 137 -26.58 6.44 33.66
N ARG A 138 -26.99 5.33 33.01
CA ARG A 138 -28.16 4.53 33.42
C ARG A 138 -28.00 4.00 34.84
N ASP A 139 -26.84 3.44 35.19
CA ASP A 139 -26.56 2.92 36.54
C ASP A 139 -26.62 4.01 37.60
N ILE A 140 -26.00 5.17 37.35
CA ILE A 140 -26.02 6.31 38.28
C ILE A 140 -27.45 6.84 38.47
N SER A 141 -28.21 6.99 37.39
CA SER A 141 -29.61 7.41 37.47
C SER A 141 -30.47 6.42 38.25
N ALA A 142 -30.30 5.11 38.03
CA ALA A 142 -31.01 4.08 38.79
C ALA A 142 -30.71 4.16 40.29
N ARG A 143 -29.43 4.38 40.64
CA ARG A 143 -29.00 4.54 42.04
C ARG A 143 -29.56 5.81 42.68
N LEU A 144 -29.61 6.92 41.93
CA LEU A 144 -30.21 8.18 42.40
C LEU A 144 -31.71 8.01 42.71
N GLU A 145 -32.45 7.31 41.85
CA GLU A 145 -33.89 7.06 42.08
C GLU A 145 -34.14 6.16 43.30
N LEU A 146 -33.28 5.16 43.53
CA LEU A 146 -33.37 4.31 44.71
C LEU A 146 -33.15 5.10 46.01
N LEU A 147 -32.08 5.91 46.06
CA LEU A 147 -31.78 6.78 47.22
C LEU A 147 -32.89 7.82 47.47
N LYS A 148 -33.52 8.33 46.41
CA LYS A 148 -34.63 9.28 46.51
C LYS A 148 -35.87 8.63 47.12
N ARG A 149 -36.15 7.36 46.79
CA ARG A 149 -37.25 6.59 47.38
C ARG A 149 -37.01 6.30 48.86
N GLU A 150 -35.82 5.78 49.21
CA GLU A 150 -35.46 5.54 50.61
C GLU A 150 -35.63 6.80 51.47
N LYS A 151 -35.12 7.95 50.99
CA LYS A 151 -35.31 9.24 51.67
C LYS A 151 -36.78 9.60 51.88
N HIS A 152 -37.65 9.29 50.93
CA HIS A 152 -39.08 9.58 51.04
C HIS A 152 -39.77 8.65 52.04
N ASP A 153 -39.36 7.38 52.11
CA ASP A 153 -39.87 6.39 53.07
C ASP A 153 -39.51 6.76 54.53
N PHE A 154 -38.35 7.39 54.75
CA PHE A 154 -37.96 7.91 56.07
C PHE A 154 -38.71 9.19 56.50
N SER A 155 -39.37 9.90 55.59
CA SER A 155 -40.21 11.06 55.93
C SER A 155 -41.42 10.67 56.79
N GLY A 156 -41.88 9.42 56.73
CA GLY A 156 -42.91 8.89 57.64
C GLY A 156 -42.49 8.89 59.12
N ALA A 157 -41.18 8.88 59.41
CA ALA A 157 -40.67 8.94 60.78
C ALA A 157 -40.85 10.33 61.42
N GLU A 158 -40.99 11.39 60.63
CA GLU A 158 -41.27 12.74 61.15
C GLU A 158 -42.68 12.82 61.77
N ASN A 159 -43.66 12.10 61.19
CA ASN A 159 -45.01 12.00 61.77
C ASN A 159 -45.02 11.19 63.07
N LEU A 160 -44.27 10.09 63.15
CA LEU A 160 -44.14 9.30 64.38
C LEU A 160 -43.43 10.09 65.50
N LEU A 161 -42.43 10.91 65.15
CA LEU A 161 -41.78 11.82 66.09
C LEU A 161 -42.74 12.94 66.56
N ALA A 162 -43.59 13.45 65.67
CA ALA A 162 -44.62 14.42 66.03
C ALA A 162 -45.67 13.82 66.97
N GLU A 163 -46.13 12.59 66.72
CA GLU A 163 -47.03 11.86 67.63
C GLU A 163 -46.39 11.58 68.99
N LEU A 164 -45.13 11.13 69.02
CA LEU A 164 -44.40 10.90 70.27
C LEU A 164 -44.26 12.20 71.07
N ARG A 165 -43.91 13.31 70.40
CA ARG A 165 -43.79 14.62 71.03
C ARG A 165 -45.12 15.12 71.60
N THR A 166 -46.21 14.86 70.89
CA THR A 166 -47.58 15.19 71.34
C THR A 166 -48.00 14.30 72.53
N GLY A 167 -47.65 13.02 72.51
CA GLY A 167 -47.89 12.08 73.61
C GLY A 167 -47.14 12.46 74.89
N ILE A 168 -45.90 12.90 74.79
CA ILE A 168 -45.09 13.38 75.92
C ILE A 168 -45.69 14.67 76.51
N LEU A 169 -46.08 15.65 75.67
CA LEU A 169 -46.72 16.89 76.13
C LEU A 169 -48.03 16.63 76.89
N ASN A 170 -48.85 15.70 76.41
CA ASN A 170 -50.12 15.35 77.06
C ASN A 170 -49.90 14.67 78.42
N TYR A 171 -48.82 13.91 78.59
CA TYR A 171 -48.47 13.28 79.86
C TYR A 171 -47.99 14.31 80.90
N GLU A 172 -47.20 15.32 80.49
CA GLU A 172 -46.76 16.42 81.35
C GLU A 172 -47.93 17.33 81.79
N ASN A 173 -48.87 17.65 80.89
CA ASN A 173 -50.07 18.43 81.24
C ASN A 173 -51.05 17.67 82.14
N GLY A 174 -51.12 16.34 82.01
CA GLY A 174 -51.91 15.47 82.90
C GLY A 174 -51.30 15.33 84.31
N HIS A 175 -49.98 15.53 84.45
CA HIS A 175 -49.32 15.48 85.76
C HIS A 175 -49.38 16.82 86.50
N SER A 176 -49.39 17.96 85.79
CA SER A 176 -49.56 19.30 86.41
C SER A 176 -50.95 19.53 87.01
N THR A 177 -52.00 18.86 86.51
CA THR A 177 -53.36 18.95 87.08
C THR A 177 -53.57 18.05 88.30
N ARG A 178 -52.60 17.21 88.66
CA ARG A 178 -52.71 16.27 89.79
C ARG A 178 -51.94 16.70 91.05
N ILE A 179 -51.22 17.83 91.03
CA ILE A 179 -50.41 18.33 92.17
C ILE A 179 -50.97 19.65 92.77
N THR A 180 -52.10 20.18 92.30
CA THR A 180 -52.71 21.41 92.86
C THR A 180 -53.99 21.20 93.68
N ASN A 181 -54.39 19.95 93.97
CA ASN A 181 -55.48 19.66 94.90
C ASN A 181 -54.99 18.86 96.10
N THR A 182 -54.38 19.56 97.07
CA THR A 182 -54.56 19.29 98.51
C THR A 182 -54.20 20.53 99.31
#